data_AF-A0A944X3E8-F1
#
_entry.id   AF-A0A944X3E8-F1
#
_cell.length_a   1.000
_cell.length_b   1.000
_cell.length_c   1.000
_cell.angle_alpha   90.00
_cell.angle_beta   90.00
_cell.angle_gamma   90.00
#
_symmetry.space_group_name_H-M   'P 1'
#
loop_
_entity.id
_entity.type
_entity.pdbx_description
1 polymer ?
#
loop_
_entity_poly.entity_id
_entity_poly.type
_entity_poly.pdbx_seq_one_letter_code
_entity_poly.pdbx_strand_id
1 'polypeptide(L)' 'MAIIRNKFDFDIGYLIKSPCKECEKSDRFPNCEEECITLDEVQTILAEGISCSLAPAE' A
#
# COMPACT_ATOMS: atom_id res chain seq x y z
N MET A 1 12.78 -33.27 -10.46
CA MET A 1 13.03 -31.87 -10.08
C MET A 1 11.68 -31.20 -9.87
N ALA A 2 11.19 -31.13 -8.62
CA ALA A 2 9.90 -30.52 -8.33
C ALA A 2 10.11 -29.01 -8.15
N ILE A 3 9.51 -28.21 -9.02
CA ILE A 3 9.45 -26.76 -8.82
C ILE A 3 8.48 -26.51 -7.67
N ILE A 4 9.00 -26.23 -6.48
CA ILE A 4 8.19 -25.77 -5.34
C ILE A 4 7.85 -24.31 -5.64
N ARG A 5 6.67 -24.07 -6.22
CA ARG A 5 6.09 -22.73 -6.29
C ARG A 5 5.66 -22.37 -4.87
N ASN A 6 6.53 -21.67 -4.14
CA ASN A 6 6.11 -20.98 -2.92
C ASN A 6 4.95 -20.07 -3.30
N LYS A 7 3.77 -20.44 -2.85
CA LYS A 7 2.52 -19.75 -3.12
C LYS A 7 2.56 -18.49 -2.25
N PHE A 8 3.13 -17.42 -2.80
CA PHE A 8 3.11 -16.10 -2.17
C PHE A 8 1.66 -15.58 -2.25
N ASP A 9 0.87 -15.97 -1.26
CA ASP A 9 -0.52 -15.56 -1.07
C ASP A 9 -0.49 -14.34 -0.12
N PHE A 10 -0.19 -13.16 -0.67
CA PHE A 10 -0.27 -11.92 0.11
C PHE A 10 -1.65 -11.31 -0.08
N ASP A 11 -2.57 -11.63 0.84
CA ASP A 11 -3.84 -10.92 0.99
C ASP A 11 -3.66 -9.84 2.07
N ILE A 12 -3.18 -8.65 1.67
CA ILE A 12 -2.98 -7.49 2.58
C ILE A 12 -4.34 -6.90 3.00
N GLY A 13 -5.40 -7.20 2.24
CA GLY A 13 -6.75 -6.66 2.40
C GLY A 13 -7.13 -5.70 1.28
N TYR A 14 -8.33 -5.14 1.39
CA TYR A 14 -8.88 -4.20 0.40
C TYR A 14 -9.44 -2.95 1.09
N LEU A 15 -9.39 -1.82 0.36
CA LEU A 15 -9.99 -0.59 0.81
C LEU A 15 -11.52 -0.67 0.64
N ILE A 16 -12.26 -0.55 1.74
CA ILE A 16 -13.73 -0.50 1.72
C ILE A 16 -14.22 0.84 1.14
N LYS A 17 -13.41 1.91 1.27
CA LYS A 17 -13.65 3.25 0.73
C LYS A 17 -12.32 3.95 0.43
N SER A 18 -12.33 4.95 -0.46
CA SER A 18 -11.12 5.76 -0.70
C SER A 18 -10.69 6.48 0.58
N PRO A 19 -9.39 6.45 0.95
CA PRO A 19 -8.86 7.09 2.15
C PRO A 19 -9.05 8.61 2.14
N CYS A 20 -9.21 9.22 0.95
CA CYS A 20 -9.43 10.65 0.81
C CYS A 20 -10.92 11.04 0.71
N LYS A 21 -11.85 10.08 0.73
CA LYS A 21 -13.29 10.34 0.51
C LYS A 21 -13.92 11.24 1.56
N GLU A 22 -13.44 11.16 2.80
CA GLU A 22 -13.90 11.96 3.95
C GLU A 22 -12.78 12.84 4.50
N CYS A 23 -11.78 13.16 3.67
CA CYS A 23 -10.68 14.01 4.09
C CYS A 23 -11.18 15.45 4.33
N GLU A 24 -11.00 15.96 5.54
CA GLU A 24 -11.36 17.33 5.91
C GLU A 24 -10.58 18.40 5.12
N LYS A 25 -9.42 18.02 4.57
CA LYS A 25 -8.55 18.88 3.77
C LYS A 25 -8.74 18.66 2.26
N SER A 26 -9.86 18.09 1.81
CA SER A 26 -10.10 17.79 0.39
C SER A 26 -9.99 19.02 -0.53
N ASP A 27 -10.29 20.21 -0.02
CA ASP A 27 -10.14 21.49 -0.75
C ASP A 27 -8.68 21.80 -1.09
N ARG A 28 -7.73 21.28 -0.30
CA ARG A 28 -6.29 21.46 -0.51
C ARG A 28 -5.66 20.37 -1.37
N PHE A 29 -6.45 19.40 -1.84
CA PHE A 29 -5.95 18.30 -2.65
C PHE A 29 -5.27 18.83 -3.92
N PRO A 30 -4.07 18.36 -4.31
CA PRO A 30 -3.30 17.24 -3.72
C PRO A 30 -2.35 17.62 -2.56
N ASN A 31 -2.17 18.90 -2.27
CA ASN A 31 -1.18 19.40 -1.29
C ASN A 31 -1.43 18.96 0.17
N CYS A 32 -2.53 18.26 0.47
CA CYS A 32 -2.77 17.69 1.79
C CYS A 32 -2.11 16.33 2.00
N GLU A 33 -1.49 15.73 0.97
CA GLU A 33 -0.92 14.38 1.01
C GLU A 33 0.14 14.20 2.10
N GLU A 34 1.01 15.20 2.27
CA GLU A 34 2.16 15.16 3.18
C GLU A 34 1.76 15.29 4.65
N GLU A 35 0.52 15.74 4.92
CA GLU A 35 -0.07 15.77 6.26
C GLU A 35 -1.16 14.70 6.45
N CYS A 36 -1.35 13.80 5.47
CA CYS A 36 -2.44 12.84 5.49
C CYS A 36 -2.05 11.53 6.19
N ILE A 37 -2.38 11.45 7.48
CA ILE A 37 -2.11 10.27 8.33
C ILE A 37 -2.71 8.98 7.74
N THR A 38 -3.91 9.05 7.15
CA THR A 38 -4.55 7.87 6.55
C THR A 38 -3.78 7.35 5.34
N LEU A 39 -3.21 8.25 4.52
CA LEU A 39 -2.37 7.82 3.39
C LEU A 39 -1.04 7.25 3.87
N ASP A 40 -0.44 7.84 4.89
CA ASP A 40 0.79 7.34 5.52
C ASP A 40 0.61 5.92 6.09
N GLU A 41 -0.49 5.66 6.80
CA GLU A 41 -0.80 4.34 7.35
C GLU A 41 -1.02 3.31 6.23
N VAL A 42 -1.78 3.66 5.19
CA VAL A 42 -2.00 2.78 4.03
C VAL A 42 -0.67 2.47 3.33
N GLN A 43 0.18 3.46 3.11
CA GLN A 43 1.50 3.27 2.50
C GLN A 43 2.40 2.39 3.36
N THR A 44 2.39 2.58 4.68
CA THR A 44 3.14 1.75 5.63
C THR A 44 2.70 0.29 5.56
N ILE A 45 1.40 0.03 5.65
CA ILE A 45 0.85 -1.33 5.58
C ILE A 45 1.19 -1.99 4.24
N LEU A 46 1.06 -1.25 3.13
CA LEU A 46 1.42 -1.76 1.81
C LEU A 46 2.92 -2.04 1.71
N ALA A 47 3.77 -1.18 2.26
CA ALA A 47 5.22 -1.38 2.28
C ALA A 47 5.64 -2.61 3.11
N GLU A 48 4.96 -2.88 4.23
CA GLU A 48 5.17 -4.08 5.05
C GLU A 48 4.70 -5.36 4.33
N GLY A 49 3.64 -5.26 3.54
CA GLY A 49 3.09 -6.36 2.75
C GLY A 49 3.87 -6.68 1.47
N ILE A 50 4.69 -5.74 0.97
CA ILE A 50 5.65 -6.02 -0.11
C ILE A 50 6.79 -6.85 0.50
N SER A 51 6.62 -8.16 0.55
CA SER A 51 7.75 -9.06 0.74
C SER A 51 8.71 -8.81 -0.42
N CYS A 52 9.88 -8.27 -0.11
CA CYS A 52 10.98 -8.04 -1.05
C CYS A 52 11.34 -9.33 -1.79
N SER A 53 10.60 -9.69 -2.83
CA SER A 53 11.15 -10.48 -3.92
C SER A 53 12.19 -9.57 -4.54
N LEU A 54 13.43 -9.76 -4.10
CA LEU A 54 14.63 -9.23 -4.73
C LEU A 54 14.45 -9.35 -6.25
N ALA A 55 14.09 -8.25 -6.90
CA ALA A 55 14.40 -8.07 -8.30
C ALA A 55 15.81 -7.48 -8.30
N PRO A 56 16.87 -8.27 -8.57
CA PRO A 56 18.09 -7.65 -9.06
C PRO A 56 17.71 -7.01 -10.40
N ALA A 57 17.62 -5.68 -10.42
CA ALA A 57 17.68 -4.96 -11.68
C ALA A 57 19.16 -4.89 -12.06
N GLU A 58 19.47 -5.56 -13.16
CA GLU A 58 20.73 -5.52 -13.90
C GLU A 58 21.13 -4.10 -14.32
#